data_AF-A0A8S3I745-F1
#
_entry.id   AF-A0A8S3I745-F1
#
_cell.length_a   1.000
_cell.length_b   1.000
_cell.length_c   1.000
_cell.angle_alpha   90.00
_cell.angle_beta   90.00
_cell.angle_gamma   90.00
#
_symmetry.space_group_name_H-M   'P 1'
#
loop_
_entity.id
_entity.type
_entity.pdbx_description
1 polymer ?
#
loop_
_entity_poly.entity_id
_entity_poly.type
_entity_poly.pdbx_seq_one_letter_code
_entity_poly.pdbx_strand_id
1 'polypeptide(L)' 'MILGDFNIDIEQDGEKADRLLKWMDSCCHGPVVLDSNTLLRSDRTIDYAATIGVDLTIQAYEGDTTSDHNPLLGVM' A
#
# COMPACT_ATOMS: atom_id res chain seq x y z
N MET A 1 11.92 4.18 3.18
CA MET A 1 10.69 4.21 2.38
C MET A 1 10.73 3.06 1.41
N ILE A 2 9.69 2.24 1.43
CA ILE A 2 9.49 1.10 0.53
C ILE A 2 8.13 1.31 -0.12
N LEU A 3 8.04 1.19 -1.45
CA LEU A 3 6.77 1.19 -2.19
C LEU A 3 6.67 -0.13 -2.94
N GLY A 4 5.48 -0.73 -2.95
CA GLY A 4 5.24 -1.92 -3.76
C GLY A 4 3.95 -2.64 -3.41
N ASP A 5 3.78 -3.78 -4.08
CA ASP A 5 2.73 -4.76 -3.81
C ASP A 5 3.12 -5.62 -2.60
N PHE A 6 2.37 -5.49 -1.51
CA PHE A 6 2.52 -6.30 -0.29
C PHE A 6 1.62 -7.54 -0.30
N ASN A 7 0.71 -7.65 -1.27
CA ASN A 7 -0.27 -8.72 -1.44
C ASN A 7 -1.16 -9.00 -0.22
N ILE A 8 -1.22 -8.03 0.70
CA ILE A 8 -1.99 -8.06 1.95
C ILE A 8 -2.77 -6.77 2.01
N ASP A 9 -4.08 -6.87 2.16
CA ASP A 9 -4.95 -5.73 2.38
C ASP A 9 -5.03 -5.46 3.89
N ILE A 10 -4.58 -4.28 4.31
CA ILE A 10 -4.46 -3.93 5.74
C ILE A 10 -5.82 -3.90 6.44
N GLU A 11 -6.91 -3.64 5.71
CA GLU A 11 -8.26 -3.57 6.27
C GLU A 11 -9.01 -4.89 6.15
N GLN A 12 -8.78 -5.66 5.08
CA GLN A 12 -9.58 -6.85 4.76
C GLN A 12 -8.96 -8.19 5.22
N ASP A 13 -7.63 -8.29 5.35
CA ASP A 13 -6.95 -9.59 5.57
C ASP A 13 -6.73 -9.98 7.05
N GLY A 14 -7.31 -9.23 8.01
CA GLY A 14 -7.35 -9.58 9.44
C GLY A 14 -5.99 -9.97 10.03
N GLU A 15 -5.84 -11.21 10.50
CA GLU A 15 -4.60 -11.68 11.16
C GLU A 15 -3.34 -11.53 10.28
N LYS A 16 -3.46 -11.60 8.95
CA LYS A 16 -2.29 -11.41 8.07
C LYS A 16 -1.83 -9.95 8.08
N ALA A 17 -2.79 -9.02 8.04
CA ALA A 17 -2.52 -7.59 8.18
C ALA A 17 -1.89 -7.31 9.55
N ASP A 18 -2.42 -7.87 10.64
CA ASP A 18 -1.85 -7.70 11.99
C ASP A 18 -0.39 -8.14 12.08
N ARG A 19 -0.04 -9.26 11.45
CA ARG A 19 1.34 -9.77 11.43
C ARG A 19 2.25 -8.87 10.61
N LEU A 20 1.79 -8.37 9.45
CA LEU A 20 2.54 -7.44 8.63
C LEU A 20 2.79 -6.12 9.36
N LEU A 21 1.76 -5.55 9.99
CA LEU A 21 1.86 -4.30 10.74
C LEU A 21 2.82 -4.42 11.92
N LYS A 22 2.77 -5.53 12.68
CA LYS A 22 3.74 -5.80 13.76
C LYS A 22 5.17 -5.91 13.24
N TRP A 23 5.37 -6.51 12.07
CA TRP A 23 6.69 -6.59 11.46
C TRP A 23 7.17 -5.21 10.99
N MET A 24 6.32 -4.40 10.35
CA MET A 24 6.64 -3.02 9.97
C MET A 24 7.02 -2.17 11.19
N ASP A 25 6.23 -2.23 12.26
CA ASP A 25 6.47 -1.52 13.51
C ASP A 25 7.80 -1.93 14.17
N SER A 26 8.14 -3.23 14.14
CA SER A 26 9.44 -3.72 14.64
C SER A 26 10.65 -3.12 13.90
N CYS A 27 10.42 -2.64 12.68
CA CYS A 27 11.39 -1.95 11.83
C CYS A 27 11.20 -0.43 11.82
N CYS A 28 10.41 0.11 12.75
CA CYS A 28 10.02 1.51 12.88
C CYS A 28 9.29 2.09 11.65
N HIS A 29 8.69 1.24 10.81
CA HIS A 29 7.91 1.68 9.65
C HIS A 29 6.41 1.67 9.96
N GLY A 30 5.69 2.65 9.42
CA GLY A 30 4.22 2.67 9.35
C GLY A 30 3.75 2.57 7.89
N PRO A 31 2.58 1.97 7.64
CA PRO A 31 1.98 1.95 6.31
C PRO A 31 1.44 3.33 5.94
N VAL A 32 1.52 3.68 4.66
CA VAL A 32 0.82 4.82 4.04
C VAL A 32 0.00 4.24 2.90
N VAL A 33 -1.32 4.28 3.05
CA VAL A 33 -2.30 3.55 2.25
C VAL A 33 -3.22 4.56 1.55
N LEU A 34 -3.72 4.22 0.37
CA LEU A 34 -4.75 4.99 -0.32
C LEU A 34 -6.14 4.56 0.14
N ASP A 35 -7.08 5.51 0.14
CA ASP A 35 -8.51 5.21 0.32
C ASP A 35 -9.12 4.51 -0.93
N SER A 36 -8.38 4.44 -2.03
CA SER A 36 -8.80 3.83 -3.29
C SER A 36 -8.11 2.48 -3.54
N ASN A 37 -8.86 1.54 -4.11
CA ASN A 37 -8.37 0.22 -4.49
C ASN A 37 -7.21 0.32 -5.49
N THR A 38 -6.14 -0.45 -5.26
CA THR A 38 -4.99 -0.52 -6.17
C THR A 38 -5.07 -1.71 -7.11
N LEU A 39 -5.81 -2.74 -6.74
CA LEU A 39 -6.10 -3.91 -7.57
C LEU A 39 -7.50 -3.83 -8.18
N LEU A 40 -7.58 -3.66 -9.51
CA LEU A 40 -8.81 -3.44 -10.27
C LEU A 40 -9.76 -4.66 -10.29
N ARG A 41 -9.24 -5.86 -10.04
CA ARG A 41 -10.00 -7.11 -10.17
C ARG A 41 -10.74 -7.53 -8.92
N SER A 42 -10.39 -6.99 -7.75
CA SER A 42 -10.91 -7.51 -6.49
C SER A 42 -11.24 -6.45 -5.44
N ASP A 43 -11.27 -5.16 -5.81
CA ASP A 43 -11.49 -4.07 -4.86
C ASP A 43 -10.62 -4.18 -3.60
N ARG A 44 -9.32 -4.42 -3.82
CA ARG A 44 -8.32 -4.56 -2.74
C ARG A 44 -7.26 -3.47 -2.83
N THR A 45 -6.77 -3.07 -1.67
CA THR A 45 -5.65 -2.13 -1.53
C THR A 45 -4.44 -2.89 -0.99
N ILE A 46 -3.65 -3.42 -1.93
CA ILE A 46 -2.47 -4.25 -1.63
C ILE A 46 -1.15 -3.60 -2.05
N ASP A 47 -1.23 -2.53 -2.83
CA ASP A 47 -0.10 -1.69 -3.18
C ASP A 47 -0.12 -0.46 -2.27
N TYR A 48 0.96 -0.22 -1.55
CA TYR A 48 1.08 0.95 -0.67
C TYR A 48 2.55 1.22 -0.33
N ALA A 49 2.80 2.19 0.54
CA ALA A 49 4.13 2.50 1.03
C ALA A 49 4.32 2.10 2.50
N ALA A 50 5.57 1.84 2.88
CA ALA A 50 6.01 1.78 4.26
C ALA A 50 7.09 2.86 4.49
N THR A 51 6.92 3.71 5.49
CA THR A 51 7.78 4.89 5.73
C THR A 51 8.19 4.99 7.20
N ILE A 52 9.33 5.65 7.45
CA ILE A 52 9.79 6.06 8.78
C ILE A 52 9.94 7.58 8.79
N GLY A 53 9.20 8.28 9.65
CA GLY A 53 9.49 9.67 10.01
C GLY A 53 9.50 10.66 8.84
N VAL A 54 8.86 10.32 7.71
CA VAL A 54 8.72 11.20 6.54
C VAL A 54 7.24 11.37 6.23
N ASP A 55 6.86 12.62 5.96
CA ASP A 55 5.55 12.93 5.39
C ASP A 55 5.58 12.52 3.91
N LEU A 56 4.85 11.46 3.58
CA LEU A 56 4.79 10.90 2.24
C LEU A 56 3.33 10.89 1.82
N THR A 57 3.04 11.50 0.68
CA THR A 57 1.77 11.29 -0.01
C THR A 57 1.98 10.30 -1.14
N ILE A 58 1.12 9.29 -1.25
CA ILE A 58 1.07 8.44 -2.44
C ILE A 58 -0.17 8.78 -3.27
N GLN A 59 -0.08 8.58 -4.58
CA GLN A 59 -1.19 8.79 -5.52
C GLN A 59 -1.25 7.60 -6.49
N ALA A 60 -2.45 7.16 -6.83
CA ALA A 60 -2.67 6.18 -7.89
C ALA A 60 -2.81 6.88 -9.24
N TYR A 61 -2.23 6.27 -10.28
CA TYR A 61 -2.47 6.69 -11.66
C TYR A 61 -3.77 6.05 -12.18
N GLU A 62 -4.76 6.87 -12.50
CA GLU A 62 -6.10 6.44 -12.96
C GLU A 62 -6.22 6.29 -14.49
N GLY A 63 -5.12 6.40 -15.24
CA GLY A 63 -5.15 6.26 -16.70
C GLY A 63 -5.10 4.81 -17.17
N ASP A 64 -5.24 4.61 -18.48
CA ASP A 64 -5.21 3.28 -19.08
C ASP A 64 -3.84 2.60 -18.88
N THR A 65 -3.88 1.38 -18.35
CA THR A 65 -2.72 0.48 -18.28
C THR A 65 -3.09 -0.91 -18.78
N THR A 66 -2.09 -1.74 -19.09
CA THR A 66 -2.30 -3.17 -19.41
C THR A 66 -2.20 -4.07 -18.18
N SER A 67 -2.14 -3.48 -16.99
CA SER A 67 -2.00 -4.15 -15.69
C SER A 67 -3.36 -4.21 -15.00
N ASP A 68 -3.55 -5.18 -14.11
CA ASP A 68 -4.66 -5.18 -13.14
C ASP A 68 -4.34 -4.40 -11.86
N HIS A 69 -3.12 -3.89 -11.72
CA HIS A 69 -2.72 -2.96 -10.66
C HIS A 69 -2.56 -1.54 -11.18
N ASN A 70 -3.05 -0.56 -10.43
CA ASN A 70 -2.83 0.86 -10.67
C ASN A 70 -1.41 1.24 -10.23
N PRO A 71 -0.59 1.88 -11.10
CA PRO A 71 0.71 2.40 -10.70
C PRO A 71 0.59 3.40 -9.54
N LEU A 72 1.55 3.34 -8.62
CA LEU A 72 1.65 4.28 -7.50
C LEU A 72 2.84 5.24 -7.68
N LEU A 73 2.60 6.51 -7.39
CA LEU A 73 3.62 7.55 -7.32
C LEU A 73 3.71 8.09 -5.89
N GLY A 74 4.90 8.03 -5.29
CA GLY A 74 5.21 8.74 -4.04
C GLY A 74 5.63 10.17 -4.30
N VAL A 75 5.03 11.12 -3.59
CA VAL A 75 5.31 12.56 -3.64
C VAL A 75 5.70 13.01 -2.23
N MET A 76 6.83 13.70 -2.14
CA MET A 76 7.48 14.11 -0.89
C MET A 76 7.89 15.58 -0.97
#